data_AF-B7RV73-F1
#
_entry.id   AF-B7RV73-F1
#
_cell.length_a   1.000
_cell.length_b   1.000
_cell.length_c   1.000
_cell.angle_alpha   90.00
_cell.angle_beta   90.00
_cell.angle_gamma   90.00
#
_symmetry.space_group_name_H-M   'P 1'
#
loop_
_entity.id
_entity.type
_entity.pdbx_description
1 polymer ?
#
loop_
_entity_poly.entity_id
_entity_poly.type
_entity_poly.pdbx_seq_one_letter_code
_entity_poly.pdbx_strand_id
1 'polypeptide(L)'
;MFHKKTLSRAVFSVVTAGVVAGQSSLAMAQLEEVIVTATKRTESTQDIAVAVSAITEDSLDDFGIANFANYLTQLPGVTAGGAGPGQNTIYIRGVASTTPNLTTAGVAGLVPNVAMYLDEQPMSQPGRNLDVYVADINRVEVLAGPQGTLFGASSQAGTVRLITNKPNMDGVSGNVKAGVSYTKDGEMSNNVNATLNVPVGDSFAIRGTVYVDNMGGYIDNVYGTRSTEQSARFRPAGTVRSNGVPVADFRGGFQAVPT
;
A
#
# COMPACT_ATOMS: atom_id res chain seq x y z
N MET A 1 -26.53 52.11 22.88
CA MET A 1 -27.28 53.03 22.00
C MET A 1 -26.56 54.37 22.11
N PHE A 2 -25.68 54.81 21.20
CA PHE A 2 -25.86 55.07 19.77
C PHE A 2 -24.58 54.77 18.98
N HIS A 3 -24.78 54.28 17.76
CA HIS A 3 -23.79 54.10 16.71
C HIS A 3 -23.60 55.43 15.94
N LYS A 4 -22.42 55.67 15.35
CA LYS A 4 -22.21 55.63 13.89
C LYS A 4 -20.78 55.97 13.45
N LYS A 5 -20.38 55.26 12.40
CA LYS A 5 -19.16 55.35 11.60
C LYS A 5 -19.00 56.70 10.91
N THR A 6 -17.75 57.06 10.62
CA THR A 6 -17.33 57.71 9.36
C THR A 6 -15.90 57.29 9.03
N LEU A 7 -15.74 56.51 7.95
CA LEU A 7 -14.47 56.31 7.25
C LEU A 7 -14.21 57.54 6.36
N SER A 8 -13.01 58.12 6.43
CA SER A 8 -12.50 58.96 5.35
C SER A 8 -10.97 59.07 5.37
N ARG A 9 -10.40 58.70 4.22
CA ARG A 9 -9.17 59.22 3.57
C ARG A 9 -7.78 58.87 4.13
N ALA A 10 -7.18 57.91 3.42
CA ALA A 10 -5.96 58.05 2.60
C ALA A 10 -4.68 58.58 3.26
N VAL A 11 -3.62 57.76 3.24
CA VAL A 11 -2.27 58.22 2.88
C VAL A 11 -1.55 57.11 2.11
N PHE A 12 -1.07 57.49 0.93
CA PHE A 12 -0.12 56.82 0.07
C PHE A 12 1.27 56.91 0.71
N SER A 13 1.95 55.79 0.98
CA SER A 13 3.33 55.84 1.49
C SER A 13 4.21 54.77 0.85
N VAL A 14 4.91 55.21 -0.20
CA VAL A 14 6.34 55.05 -0.47
C VAL A 14 6.94 53.66 -0.22
N VAL A 15 7.27 53.00 -1.33
CA VAL A 15 8.29 51.94 -1.42
C VAL A 15 9.65 52.57 -1.10
N THR A 16 10.12 52.42 0.13
CA THR A 16 11.54 52.54 0.47
C THR A 16 12.15 51.15 0.49
N ALA A 17 12.98 50.88 -0.50
CA ALA A 17 13.89 49.75 -0.55
C ALA A 17 14.86 49.80 0.64
N GLY A 18 14.53 49.09 1.71
CA GLY A 18 15.45 48.77 2.79
C GLY A 18 16.15 47.46 2.44
N VAL A 19 17.40 47.56 1.99
CA VAL A 19 18.35 46.45 1.92
C VAL A 19 18.59 45.98 3.35
N VAL A 20 17.74 45.09 3.86
CA VAL A 20 18.05 44.30 5.04
C VAL A 20 18.91 43.15 4.55
N ALA A 21 20.19 43.23 4.90
CA ALA A 21 21.18 42.20 4.72
C ALA A 21 20.57 40.83 5.08
N GLY A 22 20.53 39.94 4.09
CA GLY A 22 20.19 38.54 4.28
C GLY A 22 21.19 37.93 5.25
N GLN A 23 20.80 37.82 6.52
CA GLN A 23 21.28 36.74 7.35
C GLN A 23 20.62 35.49 6.80
N SER A 24 21.28 34.88 5.82
CA SER A 24 21.14 33.46 5.54
C SER A 24 21.52 32.75 6.83
N SER A 25 20.53 32.56 7.71
CA SER A 25 20.59 31.48 8.68
C SER A 25 20.86 30.24 7.86
N LEU A 26 22.08 29.73 7.96
CA LEU A 26 22.39 28.34 7.65
C LEU A 26 21.45 27.53 8.53
N ALA A 27 20.24 27.27 8.01
CA ALA A 27 19.45 26.14 8.45
C ALA A 27 20.37 24.96 8.17
N MET A 28 21.08 24.52 9.22
CA MET A 28 21.69 23.21 9.19
C MET A 28 20.56 22.29 8.74
N ALA A 29 20.73 21.65 7.59
CA ALA A 29 19.92 20.52 7.20
C ALA A 29 20.15 19.48 8.31
N GLN A 30 19.33 19.58 9.36
CA GLN A 30 19.32 18.64 10.45
C GLN A 30 18.84 17.36 9.80
N LEU A 31 19.75 16.40 9.62
CA LEU A 31 19.40 15.05 9.19
C LEU A 31 18.34 14.57 10.18
N GLU A 32 17.13 14.41 9.68
CA GLU A 32 15.99 13.96 10.47
C GLU A 32 16.28 12.53 10.93
N GLU A 33 16.33 12.34 12.24
CA GLU A 33 16.63 11.05 12.81
C GLU A 33 15.39 10.16 12.71
N VAL A 34 15.44 9.17 11.83
CA VAL A 34 14.35 8.21 11.69
C VAL A 34 14.50 7.11 12.73
N ILE A 35 13.64 7.16 13.74
CA ILE A 35 13.55 6.17 14.81
C ILE A 35 12.67 4.99 14.35
N VAL A 36 13.20 3.78 14.51
CA VAL A 36 12.51 2.55 14.10
C VAL A 36 12.50 1.53 15.24
N THR A 37 11.62 0.53 15.12
CA THR A 37 11.57 -0.60 16.06
C THR A 37 11.89 -1.94 15.38
N ALA A 38 12.61 -1.89 14.27
CA ALA A 38 12.96 -3.02 13.41
C ALA A 38 13.64 -4.18 14.17
N THR A 39 14.44 -3.88 15.19
CA THR A 39 15.16 -4.85 16.05
C THR A 39 14.41 -5.18 17.36
N LYS A 40 13.10 -4.85 17.45
CA LYS A 40 12.30 -4.84 18.69
C LYS A 40 12.81 -3.87 19.75
N ARG A 41 13.72 -2.96 19.38
CA ARG A 41 14.24 -1.88 20.22
C ARG A 41 14.05 -0.57 19.46
N THR A 42 13.79 0.49 20.20
CA THR A 42 13.68 1.85 19.64
C THR A 42 15.08 2.38 19.41
N GLU A 43 15.52 2.39 18.16
CA GLU A 43 16.87 2.77 17.75
C GLU A 43 16.81 3.58 16.44
N SER A 44 17.83 4.41 16.21
CA SER A 44 17.99 5.14 14.95
C SER A 44 18.30 4.19 13.80
N THR A 45 17.77 4.46 12.62
CA THR A 45 18.16 3.74 11.39
C THR A 45 19.66 3.79 11.10
N GLN A 46 20.38 4.80 11.60
CA GLN A 46 21.83 4.94 11.44
C GLN A 46 22.64 4.05 12.41
N ASP A 47 22.05 3.65 13.54
CA ASP A 47 22.74 2.88 14.59
C ASP A 47 22.49 1.37 14.51
N ILE A 48 21.54 0.95 13.68
CA ILE A 48 21.14 -0.45 13.56
C ILE A 48 22.04 -1.19 12.56
N ALA A 49 22.57 -2.34 12.98
CA ALA A 49 23.43 -3.20 12.15
C ALA A 49 22.66 -4.06 11.11
N VAL A 50 21.51 -3.58 10.66
CA VAL A 50 20.62 -4.25 9.69
C VAL A 50 20.22 -3.21 8.64
N ALA A 51 20.14 -3.62 7.37
CA ALA A 51 19.63 -2.76 6.31
C ALA A 51 18.12 -2.52 6.50
N VAL A 52 17.79 -1.37 7.08
CA VAL A 52 16.42 -0.89 7.30
C VAL A 52 16.16 0.31 6.41
N SER A 53 15.03 0.30 5.71
CA SER A 53 14.47 1.48 5.06
C SER A 53 13.16 1.81 5.75
N ALA A 54 12.90 3.09 6.00
CA ALA A 54 11.69 3.54 6.64
C ALA A 54 11.08 4.72 5.87
N ILE A 55 9.76 4.72 5.74
CA ILE A 55 8.97 5.83 5.20
C ILE A 55 8.20 6.42 6.37
N THR A 56 8.42 7.70 6.66
CA THR A 56 7.77 8.43 7.77
C THR A 56 6.34 8.83 7.42
N GLU A 57 5.54 9.19 8.43
CA GLU A 57 4.18 9.71 8.25
C GLU A 57 4.13 10.89 7.28
N ASP A 58 5.02 11.87 7.43
CA ASP A 58 5.08 13.03 6.55
C ASP A 58 5.40 12.64 5.11
N SER A 59 6.30 11.68 4.90
CA SER A 59 6.60 11.15 3.57
C SER A 59 5.41 10.37 2.98
N LEU A 60 4.68 9.62 3.81
CA LEU A 60 3.45 8.93 3.37
C LEU A 60 2.40 9.93 2.87
N ASP A 61 2.30 11.07 3.55
CA ASP A 61 1.36 12.14 3.22
C ASP A 61 1.79 12.93 1.98
N ASP A 62 3.05 13.35 1.91
CA ASP A 62 3.61 14.11 0.79
C ASP A 62 3.54 13.33 -0.52
N PHE A 63 3.76 12.02 -0.46
CA PHE A 63 3.67 11.14 -1.63
C PHE A 63 2.24 10.66 -1.93
N GLY A 64 1.25 11.01 -1.11
CA GLY A 64 -0.14 10.55 -1.28
C GLY A 64 -0.26 9.03 -1.23
N ILE A 65 0.54 8.38 -0.39
CA ILE A 65 0.60 6.92 -0.30
C ILE A 65 -0.60 6.39 0.50
N ALA A 66 -1.65 6.01 -0.23
CA ALA A 66 -2.87 5.46 0.37
C ALA A 66 -2.92 3.92 0.39
N ASN A 67 -2.16 3.24 -0.48
CA ASN A 67 -2.30 1.80 -0.70
C ASN A 67 -0.95 1.06 -0.69
N PHE A 68 -1.06 -0.28 -0.63
CA PHE A 68 0.06 -1.20 -0.61
C PHE A 68 1.04 -1.05 -1.77
N ALA A 69 0.52 -0.84 -2.97
CA ALA A 69 1.36 -0.71 -4.16
C ALA A 69 2.22 0.57 -4.10
N ASN A 70 1.66 1.67 -3.59
CA ASN A 70 2.31 2.97 -3.61
C ASN A 70 3.54 3.02 -2.69
N TYR A 71 3.48 2.53 -1.45
CA TYR A 71 4.67 2.60 -0.58
C TYR A 71 5.79 1.66 -1.05
N LEU A 72 5.45 0.51 -1.65
CA LEU A 72 6.46 -0.43 -2.15
C LEU A 72 7.29 0.18 -3.29
N THR A 73 6.71 1.06 -4.12
CA THR A 73 7.46 1.74 -5.19
C THR A 73 8.49 2.75 -4.69
N GLN A 74 8.35 3.24 -3.46
CA GLN A 74 9.30 4.18 -2.86
C GLN A 74 10.51 3.47 -2.22
N LEU A 75 10.46 2.15 -2.08
CA LEU A 75 11.45 1.38 -1.34
C LEU A 75 12.50 0.77 -2.29
N PRO A 76 13.80 1.05 -2.10
CA PRO A 76 14.86 0.51 -2.94
C PRO A 76 14.91 -1.02 -2.90
N GLY A 77 14.88 -1.65 -4.07
CA GLY A 77 14.99 -3.11 -4.18
C GLY A 77 13.75 -3.86 -3.70
N VAL A 78 12.62 -3.18 -3.50
CA VAL A 78 11.33 -3.79 -3.20
C VAL A 78 10.44 -3.62 -4.42
N THR A 79 9.78 -4.70 -4.84
CA THR A 79 8.75 -4.64 -5.89
C THR A 79 7.54 -5.45 -5.48
N ALA A 80 6.40 -5.17 -6.09
CA ALA A 80 5.18 -5.95 -5.92
C ALA A 80 4.70 -6.46 -7.27
N GLY A 81 4.16 -7.67 -7.31
CA GLY A 81 3.57 -8.26 -8.50
C GLY A 81 2.43 -9.19 -8.13
N GLY A 82 1.41 -9.30 -8.98
CA GLY A 82 0.21 -10.07 -8.67
C GLY A 82 -0.79 -10.12 -9.82
N ALA A 83 -1.86 -10.88 -9.61
CA ALA A 83 -2.95 -11.03 -10.57
C ALA A 83 -4.05 -9.97 -10.43
N GLY A 84 -3.88 -8.97 -9.56
CA GLY A 84 -4.85 -7.92 -9.29
C GLY A 84 -4.90 -7.51 -7.81
N PRO A 85 -5.80 -6.58 -7.43
CA PRO A 85 -5.99 -6.12 -6.06
C PRO A 85 -6.17 -7.27 -5.07
N GLY A 86 -5.49 -7.19 -3.92
CA GLY A 86 -5.52 -8.24 -2.89
C GLY A 86 -4.85 -9.57 -3.26
N GLN A 87 -4.20 -9.68 -4.43
CA GLN A 87 -3.44 -10.85 -4.89
C GLN A 87 -1.97 -10.52 -5.16
N ASN A 88 -1.44 -9.52 -4.45
CA ASN A 88 -0.07 -9.05 -4.63
C ASN A 88 0.91 -9.86 -3.76
N THR A 89 2.10 -10.07 -4.31
CA THR A 89 3.25 -10.68 -3.66
C THR A 89 4.37 -9.65 -3.60
N ILE A 90 4.98 -9.48 -2.42
CA ILE A 90 6.16 -8.61 -2.26
C ILE A 90 7.42 -9.38 -2.64
N TYR A 91 8.29 -8.72 -3.39
CA TYR A 91 9.64 -9.15 -3.73
C TYR A 91 10.62 -8.20 -3.05
N ILE A 92 11.60 -8.76 -2.34
CA ILE A 92 12.73 -7.98 -1.79
C ILE A 92 13.99 -8.52 -2.43
N ARG A 93 14.76 -7.65 -3.08
CA ARG A 93 15.97 -7.98 -3.88
C ARG A 93 15.69 -9.06 -4.94
N GLY A 94 14.49 -9.04 -5.53
CA GLY A 94 14.06 -10.00 -6.56
C GLY A 94 13.65 -11.37 -6.04
N VAL A 95 13.63 -11.59 -4.72
CA VAL A 95 13.30 -12.88 -4.11
C VAL A 95 11.88 -12.83 -3.56
N ALA A 96 11.03 -13.75 -4.04
CA ALA A 96 9.68 -13.98 -3.51
C ALA A 96 9.26 -15.46 -3.63
N SER A 97 8.40 -15.90 -2.71
CA SER A 97 7.67 -17.17 -2.78
C SER A 97 6.33 -16.86 -3.44
N THR A 98 6.21 -17.21 -4.72
CA THR A 98 5.01 -16.94 -5.51
C THR A 98 4.16 -18.19 -5.61
N THR A 99 2.85 -18.04 -5.44
CA THR A 99 1.92 -19.14 -5.71
C THR A 99 1.32 -18.91 -7.10
N PRO A 100 1.48 -19.84 -8.06
CA PRO A 100 0.71 -19.79 -9.29
C PRO A 100 -0.78 -19.95 -8.96
N ASN A 101 -1.61 -19.04 -9.46
CA ASN A 101 -3.06 -19.06 -9.27
C ASN A 101 -3.66 -20.32 -9.92
N LEU A 102 -3.72 -21.43 -9.18
CA LEU A 102 -4.39 -22.66 -9.62
C LEU A 102 -5.85 -22.62 -9.20
N THR A 103 -6.73 -22.31 -10.15
CA THR A 103 -8.19 -22.29 -9.97
C THR A 103 -8.82 -23.69 -9.82
N THR A 104 -8.04 -24.77 -9.96
CA THR A 104 -8.54 -26.15 -10.02
C THR A 104 -8.24 -26.97 -8.75
N ALA A 105 -7.42 -26.48 -7.83
CA ALA A 105 -7.09 -27.21 -6.61
C ALA A 105 -7.04 -26.24 -5.43
N GLY A 106 -7.83 -26.53 -4.37
CA GLY A 106 -7.85 -25.78 -3.11
C GLY A 106 -6.58 -25.97 -2.28
N VAL A 107 -5.41 -25.86 -2.92
CA VAL A 107 -4.12 -25.88 -2.22
C VAL A 107 -3.95 -24.50 -1.61
N ALA A 108 -3.84 -24.44 -0.28
CA ALA A 108 -3.38 -23.23 0.39
C ALA A 108 -2.06 -22.81 -0.27
N GLY A 109 -2.01 -21.61 -0.84
CA GLY A 109 -0.83 -21.16 -1.58
C GLY A 109 0.44 -21.23 -0.74
N LEU A 110 1.59 -21.27 -1.41
CA LEU A 110 2.89 -21.21 -0.75
C LEU A 110 2.91 -20.03 0.22
N VAL A 111 3.49 -20.25 1.40
CA VAL A 111 3.67 -19.19 2.37
C VAL A 111 4.62 -18.15 1.77
N PRO A 112 4.28 -16.84 1.81
CA PRO A 112 5.19 -15.79 1.39
C PRO A 112 6.50 -15.85 2.17
N ASN A 113 7.61 -15.56 1.50
CA ASN A 113 8.95 -15.49 2.09
C ASN A 113 9.39 -14.05 2.40
N VAL A 114 8.52 -13.07 2.14
CA VAL A 114 8.54 -11.72 2.73
C VAL A 114 7.39 -11.66 3.72
N ALA A 115 7.71 -11.44 5.00
CA ALA A 115 6.67 -11.33 6.02
C ALA A 115 6.12 -9.91 6.06
N MET A 116 4.81 -9.80 6.26
CA MET A 116 4.15 -8.52 6.48
C MET A 116 3.60 -8.47 7.90
N TYR A 117 3.79 -7.36 8.57
CA TYR A 117 3.30 -7.12 9.93
C TYR A 117 2.51 -5.82 10.00
N LEU A 118 1.41 -5.84 10.74
CA LEU A 118 0.77 -4.63 11.26
C LEU A 118 1.15 -4.54 12.74
N ASP A 119 1.96 -3.55 13.07
CA ASP A 119 2.69 -3.44 14.34
C ASP A 119 3.53 -4.69 14.66
N GLU A 120 3.00 -5.53 15.55
CA GLU A 120 3.60 -6.79 16.03
C GLU A 120 2.79 -8.02 15.60
N GLN A 121 1.69 -7.82 14.86
CA GLN A 121 0.80 -8.88 14.42
C GLN A 121 1.17 -9.32 12.99
N PRO A 122 1.41 -10.63 12.75
CA PRO A 122 1.71 -11.13 11.42
C PRO A 122 0.45 -11.06 10.54
N MET A 123 0.57 -10.40 9.39
CA MET A 123 -0.47 -10.25 8.37
C MET A 123 -0.25 -11.20 7.18
N SER A 124 0.50 -12.28 7.38
CA SER A 124 0.78 -13.26 6.33
C SER A 124 -0.42 -14.18 6.11
N GLN A 125 -0.84 -14.30 4.85
CA GLN A 125 -1.84 -15.27 4.43
C GLN A 125 -1.22 -16.25 3.43
N PRO A 126 -1.53 -17.55 3.49
CA PRO A 126 -1.04 -18.50 2.49
C PRO A 126 -1.41 -18.03 1.08
N GLY A 127 -0.39 -17.95 0.20
CA GLY A 127 -0.55 -17.57 -1.20
C GLY A 127 -0.57 -16.08 -1.54
N ARG A 128 -0.65 -15.15 -0.58
CA ARG A 128 -0.65 -13.70 -0.86
C ARG A 128 -0.31 -12.83 0.35
N ASN A 129 0.13 -11.60 0.10
CA ASN A 129 0.14 -10.56 1.14
C ASN A 129 -1.22 -9.86 1.15
N LEU A 130 -1.69 -9.46 2.34
CA LEU A 130 -2.88 -8.63 2.47
C LEU A 130 -2.59 -7.23 1.93
N ASP A 131 -3.58 -6.64 1.24
CA ASP A 131 -3.55 -5.25 0.84
C ASP A 131 -4.13 -4.43 1.99
N VAL A 132 -3.27 -3.97 2.89
CA VAL A 132 -3.69 -3.19 4.05
C VAL A 132 -3.69 -1.72 3.64
N TYR A 133 -4.87 -1.11 3.69
CA TYR A 133 -5.01 0.33 3.48
C TYR A 133 -4.21 1.08 4.56
N VAL A 134 -3.46 2.10 4.14
CA VAL A 134 -2.59 2.90 5.02
C VAL A 134 -3.46 3.89 5.79
N ALA A 135 -4.30 3.37 6.69
CA ALA A 135 -5.09 4.19 7.61
C ALA A 135 -4.32 4.43 8.91
N ASP A 136 -3.98 5.70 9.14
CA ASP A 136 -3.39 6.15 10.40
C ASP A 136 -2.06 5.44 10.77
N ILE A 137 -1.16 5.40 9.78
CA ILE A 137 0.16 4.79 9.89
C ILE A 137 1.19 5.87 10.21
N ASN A 138 1.96 5.63 11.28
CA ASN A 138 3.07 6.48 11.68
C ASN A 138 4.29 6.30 10.77
N ARG A 139 4.55 5.06 10.35
CA ARG A 139 5.64 4.74 9.42
C ARG A 139 5.54 3.33 8.86
N VAL A 140 6.20 3.12 7.73
CA VAL A 140 6.45 1.79 7.15
C VAL A 140 7.92 1.48 7.29
N GLU A 141 8.27 0.34 7.90
CA GLU A 141 9.64 -0.14 8.04
C GLU A 141 9.85 -1.39 7.18
N VAL A 142 10.94 -1.42 6.41
CA VAL A 142 11.32 -2.58 5.60
C VAL A 142 12.73 -3.02 5.93
N LEU A 143 12.83 -4.28 6.35
CA LEU A 143 14.07 -4.97 6.65
C LEU A 143 14.42 -5.85 5.45
N ALA A 144 15.53 -5.54 4.78
CA ALA A 144 15.99 -6.31 3.64
C ALA A 144 16.88 -7.48 4.10
N GLY A 145 16.56 -8.70 3.66
CA GLY A 145 17.32 -9.91 3.96
C GLY A 145 16.69 -10.78 5.05
N PRO A 146 17.32 -11.93 5.38
CA PRO A 146 16.72 -12.90 6.29
C PRO A 146 16.51 -12.36 7.71
N GLN A 147 15.27 -12.39 8.18
CA GLN A 147 14.85 -11.95 9.53
C GLN A 147 14.08 -13.04 10.29
N GLY A 148 14.45 -14.31 10.06
CA GLY A 148 13.73 -15.46 10.62
C GLY A 148 13.75 -15.57 12.16
N THR A 149 14.73 -14.96 12.82
CA THR A 149 14.88 -14.99 14.28
C THR A 149 13.87 -14.10 15.00
N LEU A 150 13.57 -12.92 14.45
CA LEU A 150 12.65 -11.95 15.05
C LEU A 150 11.22 -12.02 14.50
N PHE A 151 11.07 -12.50 13.26
CA PHE A 151 9.80 -12.43 12.52
C PHE A 151 9.40 -13.76 11.86
N GLY A 152 10.05 -14.87 12.23
CA GLY A 152 9.63 -16.22 11.89
C GLY A 152 9.83 -16.65 10.42
N ALA A 153 9.25 -17.80 10.07
CA ALA A 153 9.56 -18.56 8.86
C ALA A 153 9.25 -17.84 7.52
N SER A 154 8.33 -16.87 7.54
CA SER A 154 7.96 -16.07 6.37
C SER A 154 8.94 -14.94 6.06
N SER A 155 10.00 -14.74 6.87
CA SER A 155 10.91 -13.58 6.73
C SER A 155 12.25 -13.93 6.10
N GLN A 156 12.28 -14.82 5.11
CA GLN A 156 13.55 -15.30 4.51
C GLN A 156 14.16 -14.27 3.55
N ALA A 157 13.34 -13.55 2.80
CA ALA A 157 13.76 -12.47 1.90
C ALA A 157 13.75 -11.10 2.59
N GLY A 158 12.92 -10.94 3.62
CA GLY A 158 12.79 -9.71 4.38
C GLY A 158 11.48 -9.62 5.15
N THR A 159 11.28 -8.46 5.77
CA THR A 159 10.08 -8.15 6.55
C THR A 159 9.63 -6.73 6.24
N VAL A 160 8.34 -6.55 6.00
CA VAL A 160 7.67 -5.24 5.87
C VAL A 160 6.76 -5.05 7.09
N ARG A 161 6.84 -3.89 7.72
CA ARG A 161 6.07 -3.57 8.92
C ARG A 161 5.35 -2.24 8.73
N LEU A 162 4.06 -2.22 9.02
CA LEU A 162 3.25 -1.02 9.08
C LEU A 162 3.05 -0.69 10.56
N ILE A 163 3.54 0.46 11.01
CA ILE A 163 3.44 0.88 12.41
C ILE A 163 2.32 1.90 12.55
N THR A 164 1.31 1.60 13.37
CA THR A 164 0.16 2.49 13.58
C THR A 164 0.52 3.64 14.52
N ASN A 165 -0.13 4.79 14.33
CA ASN A 165 -0.10 5.86 15.33
C ASN A 165 -0.72 5.38 16.64
N LYS A 166 -0.01 5.59 17.76
CA LYS A 166 -0.51 5.20 19.09
C LYS A 166 -1.36 6.30 19.69
N PRO A 167 -2.36 5.97 20.54
CA PRO A 167 -3.04 6.96 21.34
C PRO A 167 -2.04 7.75 22.19
N ASN A 168 -2.22 9.07 22.27
CA ASN A 168 -1.36 9.94 23.07
C ASN A 168 -2.18 10.85 24.00
N MET A 169 -1.50 11.40 25.01
CA MET A 169 -2.10 12.24 26.04
C MET A 169 -1.98 13.75 25.74
N ASP A 170 -1.42 14.12 24.58
CA ASP A 170 -1.05 15.50 24.25
C ASP A 170 -2.27 16.41 24.04
N GLY A 171 -3.46 15.81 23.91
CA GLY A 171 -4.73 16.49 23.80
C GLY A 171 -5.66 15.80 22.82
N VAL A 172 -6.86 16.37 22.67
CA VAL A 172 -7.77 15.95 21.62
C VAL A 172 -7.19 16.41 20.28
N SER A 173 -6.94 15.46 19.39
CA SER A 173 -6.42 15.72 18.04
C SER A 173 -7.10 14.80 17.03
N GLY A 174 -7.10 15.20 15.77
CA GLY A 174 -7.70 14.40 14.72
C GLY A 174 -7.40 14.97 13.35
N ASN A 175 -7.59 14.15 12.32
CA ASN A 175 -7.43 14.56 10.94
C ASN A 175 -8.55 13.96 10.08
N VAL A 176 -8.80 14.61 8.94
CA VAL A 176 -9.66 14.09 7.89
C VAL A 176 -8.91 14.26 6.58
N LYS A 177 -8.75 13.17 5.83
CA LYS A 177 -8.15 13.13 4.50
C LYS A 177 -9.21 12.65 3.53
N ALA A 178 -9.31 13.30 2.37
CA ALA A 178 -10.22 12.90 1.31
C ALA A 178 -9.55 13.09 -0.04
N GLY A 179 -9.80 12.18 -0.96
CA GLY A 179 -9.20 12.16 -2.27
C GLY A 179 -10.17 11.69 -3.34
N VAL A 180 -9.97 12.18 -4.55
CA VAL A 180 -10.64 11.72 -5.76
C VAL A 180 -9.60 11.55 -6.86
N SER A 181 -9.74 10.51 -7.68
CA SER A 181 -8.85 10.28 -8.80
C SER A 181 -9.60 9.71 -10.00
N TYR A 182 -9.02 9.92 -11.18
CA TYR A 182 -9.61 9.55 -12.46
C TYR A 182 -8.60 8.76 -13.29
N THR A 183 -9.03 7.61 -13.79
CA THR A 183 -8.29 6.84 -14.77
C THR A 183 -8.94 7.04 -16.13
N LYS A 184 -8.14 7.30 -17.16
CA LYS A 184 -8.66 7.41 -18.53
C LYS A 184 -9.35 6.10 -18.91
N ASP A 185 -10.57 6.20 -19.44
CA ASP A 185 -11.42 5.06 -19.79
C ASP A 185 -11.76 4.13 -18.61
N GLY A 186 -11.60 4.60 -17.37
CA GLY A 186 -11.93 3.86 -16.15
C GLY A 186 -12.96 4.59 -15.27
N GLU A 187 -13.35 3.91 -14.20
CA GLU A 187 -14.25 4.46 -13.19
C GLU A 187 -13.54 5.46 -12.27
N MET A 188 -14.31 6.38 -11.68
CA MET A 188 -13.80 7.32 -10.69
C MET A 188 -13.44 6.57 -9.39
N SER A 189 -12.29 6.91 -8.81
CA SER A 189 -11.93 6.47 -7.46
C SER A 189 -12.14 7.58 -6.44
N ASN A 190 -12.51 7.22 -5.22
CA ASN A 190 -12.61 8.16 -4.11
C ASN A 190 -12.21 7.50 -2.80
N ASN A 191 -11.68 8.29 -1.88
CA ASN A 191 -11.36 7.83 -0.55
C ASN A 191 -11.61 8.91 0.50
N VAL A 192 -11.91 8.45 1.71
CA VAL A 192 -12.07 9.28 2.91
C VAL A 192 -11.46 8.52 4.07
N ASN A 193 -10.60 9.19 4.85
CA ASN A 193 -10.07 8.71 6.11
C ASN A 193 -10.31 9.78 7.17
N ALA A 194 -10.82 9.38 8.33
CA ALA A 194 -10.98 10.23 9.49
C ALA A 194 -10.38 9.56 10.72
N THR A 195 -9.55 10.30 11.45
CA THR A 195 -8.90 9.82 12.66
C THR A 195 -9.14 10.77 13.81
N LEU A 196 -9.34 10.22 15.01
CA LEU A 196 -9.55 10.99 16.24
C LEU A 196 -8.78 10.33 17.40
N ASN A 197 -8.03 11.15 18.12
CA ASN A 197 -7.39 10.84 19.39
C ASN A 197 -8.05 11.66 20.51
N VAL A 198 -8.42 10.98 21.60
CA VAL A 198 -9.06 11.57 22.76
C VAL A 198 -8.38 11.03 24.03
N PRO A 199 -7.65 11.86 24.80
CA PRO A 199 -7.29 11.52 26.17
C PRO A 199 -8.56 11.49 27.03
N VAL A 200 -8.74 10.39 27.76
CA VAL A 200 -9.85 10.14 28.69
C VAL A 200 -9.27 10.19 30.10
N GLY A 201 -9.29 11.38 30.69
CA GLY A 201 -8.64 11.66 31.99
C GLY A 201 -7.13 11.80 31.87
N ASP A 202 -6.43 11.59 32.99
CA ASP A 202 -4.99 11.88 33.09
C ASP A 202 -4.08 10.69 32.76
N SER A 203 -4.63 9.50 32.56
CA SER A 203 -3.85 8.25 32.43
C SER A 203 -4.23 7.34 31.27
N PHE A 204 -5.23 7.72 30.47
CA PHE A 204 -5.75 6.86 29.42
C PHE A 204 -6.09 7.69 28.17
N ALA A 205 -5.80 7.15 26.99
CA ALA A 205 -6.19 7.76 25.71
C ALA A 205 -6.75 6.69 24.77
N ILE A 206 -7.71 7.13 23.94
CA ILE A 206 -8.30 6.32 22.88
C ILE A 206 -8.00 7.00 21.56
N ARG A 207 -7.56 6.22 20.57
CA ARG A 207 -7.45 6.65 19.18
C ARG A 207 -8.25 5.72 18.29
N GLY A 208 -9.01 6.29 17.37
CA GLY A 208 -9.79 5.54 16.38
C GLY A 208 -9.63 6.15 15.00
N THR A 209 -9.52 5.29 14.00
CA THR A 209 -9.51 5.66 12.59
C THR A 209 -10.64 4.93 11.86
N VAL A 210 -11.32 5.63 10.95
CA VAL A 210 -12.31 5.07 10.04
C VAL A 210 -11.97 5.51 8.63
N TYR A 211 -12.09 4.59 7.68
CA TYR A 211 -11.81 4.92 6.28
C TYR A 211 -12.80 4.21 5.35
N VAL A 212 -13.00 4.83 4.20
CA VAL A 212 -13.70 4.27 3.04
C VAL A 212 -12.80 4.52 1.85
N ASP A 213 -12.54 3.48 1.08
CA ASP A 213 -11.72 3.55 -0.13
C ASP A 213 -12.46 2.81 -1.25
N ASN A 214 -12.79 3.55 -2.30
CA ASN A 214 -13.40 3.01 -3.52
C ASN A 214 -12.41 3.20 -4.66
N MET A 215 -11.81 2.10 -5.11
CA MET A 215 -10.92 2.08 -6.27
C MET A 215 -11.71 1.75 -7.53
N GLY A 216 -11.85 2.74 -8.42
CA GLY A 216 -12.49 2.59 -9.72
C GLY A 216 -11.65 1.71 -10.65
N GLY A 217 -12.26 0.69 -11.23
CA GLY A 217 -11.61 -0.20 -12.18
C GLY A 217 -11.45 0.44 -13.56
N TYR A 218 -10.44 0.00 -14.32
CA TYR A 218 -10.29 0.30 -15.74
C TYR A 218 -10.32 -0.97 -16.62
N ILE A 219 -10.56 -2.13 -16.00
CA ILE A 219 -10.66 -3.42 -16.67
C ILE A 219 -12.11 -3.90 -16.56
N ASP A 220 -12.78 -4.00 -17.71
CA ASP A 220 -14.12 -4.57 -17.77
C ASP A 220 -14.06 -6.08 -17.59
N ASN A 221 -14.64 -6.58 -16.50
CA ASN A 221 -14.83 -8.00 -16.30
C ASN A 221 -16.02 -8.50 -17.13
N VAL A 222 -15.78 -8.69 -18.43
CA VAL A 222 -16.79 -9.25 -19.33
C VAL A 222 -16.96 -10.75 -19.07
N TYR A 223 -18.20 -11.21 -19.02
CA TYR A 223 -18.49 -12.62 -18.76
C TYR A 223 -17.88 -13.51 -19.84
N GLY A 224 -16.90 -14.32 -19.45
CA GLY A 224 -16.28 -15.29 -20.34
C GLY A 224 -17.19 -16.51 -20.50
N THR A 225 -17.74 -16.73 -21.70
CA THR A 225 -18.40 -18.00 -22.03
C THR A 225 -17.35 -19.08 -22.35
N ARG A 226 -16.60 -19.50 -21.34
CA ARG A 226 -15.64 -20.61 -21.47
C ARG A 226 -16.36 -21.91 -21.15
N SER A 227 -16.79 -22.62 -22.20
CA SER A 227 -17.31 -23.99 -22.10
C SER A 227 -16.15 -24.99 -22.00
N THR A 228 -16.29 -26.03 -21.19
CA THR A 228 -15.34 -27.16 -21.14
C THR A 228 -15.25 -27.90 -22.47
N GLU A 229 -16.24 -27.76 -23.35
CA GLU A 229 -16.22 -28.24 -24.74
C GLU A 229 -15.06 -27.64 -25.54
N GLN A 230 -14.60 -26.44 -25.17
CA GLN A 230 -13.41 -25.84 -25.75
C GLN A 230 -12.10 -26.45 -25.23
N SER A 231 -12.11 -27.40 -24.29
CA SER A 231 -10.90 -28.11 -23.87
C SER A 231 -10.57 -29.27 -24.82
N ALA A 232 -9.29 -29.57 -25.01
CA ALA A 232 -8.84 -30.70 -25.83
C ALA A 232 -9.46 -32.04 -25.39
N ARG A 233 -9.92 -32.15 -24.14
CA ARG A 233 -10.62 -33.31 -23.60
C ARG A 233 -12.00 -33.59 -24.22
N PHE A 234 -12.69 -32.55 -24.71
CA PHE A 234 -14.09 -32.62 -25.17
C PHE A 234 -14.26 -32.24 -26.65
N ARG A 235 -13.23 -31.72 -27.32
CA ARG A 235 -13.30 -31.32 -28.75
C ARG A 235 -13.43 -32.55 -29.66
N PRO A 236 -14.49 -32.68 -30.48
CA PRO A 236 -14.57 -33.73 -31.48
C PRO A 236 -13.52 -33.55 -32.59
N ALA A 237 -13.22 -34.63 -33.30
CA ALA A 237 -12.44 -34.58 -34.53
C ALA A 237 -13.08 -33.59 -35.52
N GLY A 238 -12.26 -32.90 -36.31
CA GLY A 238 -12.72 -31.86 -37.23
C GLY A 238 -12.98 -30.49 -36.59
N THR A 239 -12.93 -30.35 -35.26
CA THR A 239 -13.05 -29.02 -34.60
C THR A 239 -11.93 -28.08 -35.11
N VAL A 240 -12.31 -26.97 -35.74
CA VAL A 240 -11.36 -25.97 -36.24
C VAL A 240 -10.86 -25.11 -35.09
N ARG A 241 -9.53 -25.06 -34.91
CA ARG A 241 -8.88 -24.24 -33.88
C ARG A 241 -8.76 -22.79 -34.33
N SER A 242 -8.45 -21.88 -33.41
CA SER A 242 -8.23 -20.45 -33.71
C SER A 242 -7.09 -20.19 -34.70
N ASN A 243 -6.17 -21.13 -34.87
CA ASN A 243 -5.12 -21.08 -35.88
C ASN A 243 -5.53 -21.69 -37.24
N GLY A 244 -6.82 -21.98 -37.45
CA GLY A 244 -7.37 -22.52 -38.68
C GLY A 244 -7.15 -24.02 -38.92
N VAL A 245 -6.45 -24.72 -38.01
CA VAL A 245 -6.11 -26.14 -38.18
C VAL A 245 -7.19 -27.02 -37.53
N PRO A 246 -7.81 -27.97 -38.26
CA PRO A 246 -8.76 -28.91 -37.68
C PRO A 246 -8.06 -29.92 -36.76
N VAL A 247 -8.76 -30.37 -35.73
CA VAL A 247 -8.32 -31.49 -34.89
C VAL A 247 -8.37 -32.78 -35.72
N ALA A 248 -7.20 -33.40 -35.93
CA ALA A 248 -7.12 -34.70 -36.58
C ALA A 248 -7.80 -35.80 -35.76
N ASP A 249 -8.33 -36.83 -36.42
CA ASP A 249 -9.13 -37.89 -35.80
C ASP A 249 -8.45 -38.57 -34.60
N PHE A 250 -7.14 -38.82 -34.71
CA PHE A 250 -6.34 -39.44 -33.64
C PHE A 250 -6.07 -38.51 -32.43
N ARG A 251 -6.45 -37.23 -32.53
CA ARG A 251 -6.34 -36.23 -31.44
C ARG A 251 -7.70 -35.74 -30.96
N GLY A 252 -8.80 -36.41 -31.33
CA GLY A 252 -10.12 -36.14 -30.78
C GLY A 252 -10.14 -36.30 -29.26
N GLY A 253 -10.93 -35.46 -28.58
CA GLY A 253 -11.10 -35.54 -27.13
C GLY A 253 -11.78 -36.84 -26.73
N PHE A 254 -11.27 -37.52 -25.70
CA PHE A 254 -11.80 -38.81 -25.26
C PHE A 254 -13.20 -38.73 -24.62
N GLN A 255 -13.69 -37.52 -24.30
CA GLN A 255 -15.07 -37.27 -23.87
C GLN A 255 -15.87 -36.45 -24.87
N ALA A 256 -15.40 -36.34 -26.13
CA ALA A 256 -16.20 -35.76 -27.18
C ALA A 256 -17.41 -36.69 -27.42
N VAL A 257 -18.61 -36.20 -27.09
CA VAL A 257 -19.85 -36.93 -27.41
C VAL A 257 -19.99 -36.92 -28.93
N PRO A 258 -20.14 -38.06 -29.61
CA PRO A 258 -20.47 -38.06 -31.02
C PRO A 258 -21.89 -37.47 -31.15
N THR A 259 -22.00 -36.32 -31.82
CA THR A 259 -23.28 -35.73 -32.24
C THR A 259 -23.85 -36.51 -33.41
#